data_AF-A0A7C7HWJ6-F1
#
_entry.id   AF-A0A7C7HWJ6-F1
#
_cell.length_a   1.000
_cell.length_b   1.000
_cell.length_c   1.000
_cell.angle_alpha   90.00
_cell.angle_beta   90.00
_cell.angle_gamma   90.00
#
_symmetry.space_group_name_H-M   'P 1'
#
loop_
_entity.id
_entity.type
_entity.pdbx_description
1 polymer ?
#
loop_
_entity_poly.entity_id
_entity_poly.type
_entity_poly.pdbx_seq_one_letter_code
_entity_poly.pdbx_strand_id
1 'polypeptide(L)'
;MIDGATDKSIGTYRLYATPSLFKKLLSILVSSALVFSVIQAYLKVNKVWKRRKIVEVANSISIVAAMLGFAVGLPFLLNNIFITNDYFSAGKVILGLTLAVVFTLIGIGAFVDANRGVGFFTLLGKALNLERKESGELLSDMLRPKGARKIIDILKKLAAIDDDIAQEEIDLINQFSEKWNIEIPELKPGKPEEVTNLVELKALVQSYLDEGPDTDVAEGLVDLINLMAEADDEVTEEEAMAVAEFTGMIGYYVSAEKGGEMEMWEVNIVPQGDDQISAVREILPELDVVEDRGGRVFKVGRYFSEDYAEAVCSKYISLGLYSNTTKLMVDFSKVS
;
A
#
# COMPACT_ATOMS: atom_id res chain seq x y z
N MET A 1 -48.40 -16.04 -30.29
CA MET A 1 -49.58 -16.85 -30.65
C MET A 1 -49.10 -18.01 -31.49
N ILE A 2 -49.30 -19.23 -31.01
CA ILE A 2 -49.01 -20.45 -31.77
C ILE A 2 -50.23 -20.67 -32.67
N ASP A 3 -50.02 -20.74 -33.97
CA ASP A 3 -50.95 -21.41 -34.88
C ASP A 3 -50.30 -22.72 -35.32
N GLY A 4 -51.08 -23.79 -35.22
CA GLY A 4 -50.64 -25.15 -35.49
C GLY A 4 -50.56 -25.42 -37.00
N ALA A 5 -49.81 -26.45 -37.35
CA ALA A 5 -49.69 -27.00 -38.70
C ALA A 5 -48.84 -26.18 -39.70
N THR A 6 -47.54 -26.06 -39.45
CA THR A 6 -46.51 -26.35 -40.46
C THR A 6 -45.12 -26.39 -39.82
N ASP A 7 -44.45 -27.52 -39.96
CA ASP A 7 -43.04 -27.73 -39.61
C ASP A 7 -42.13 -27.00 -40.61
N LYS A 8 -42.12 -25.67 -40.56
CA LYS A 8 -41.18 -24.83 -41.29
C LYS A 8 -40.65 -23.75 -40.36
N SER A 9 -39.42 -23.97 -39.87
CA SER A 9 -38.62 -22.91 -39.30
C SER A 9 -38.38 -21.85 -40.40
N ILE A 10 -39.10 -20.74 -40.32
CA ILE A 10 -38.91 -19.59 -41.21
C ILE A 10 -37.67 -18.84 -40.72
N GLY A 11 -36.52 -19.19 -41.29
CA GLY A 11 -35.29 -18.39 -41.27
C GLY A 11 -34.47 -18.46 -39.99
N THR A 12 -33.30 -19.09 -40.07
CA THR A 12 -32.24 -18.94 -39.06
C THR A 12 -31.50 -17.62 -39.33
N TYR A 13 -31.91 -16.54 -38.66
CA TYR A 13 -31.15 -15.29 -38.68
C TYR A 13 -29.99 -15.39 -37.69
N ARG A 14 -28.75 -15.51 -38.18
CA ARG A 14 -27.57 -15.23 -37.36
C ARG A 14 -27.39 -13.71 -37.26
N LEU A 15 -27.84 -13.13 -36.16
CA LEU A 15 -27.48 -11.77 -35.77
C LEU A 15 -25.97 -11.74 -35.49
N TYR A 16 -25.17 -11.33 -36.47
CA TYR A 16 -23.79 -10.90 -36.20
C TYR A 16 -23.87 -9.58 -35.46
N ALA A 17 -23.76 -9.63 -34.13
CA ALA A 17 -23.52 -8.44 -33.33
C ALA A 17 -22.15 -7.88 -33.75
N THR A 18 -22.15 -6.75 -34.46
CA THR A 18 -20.95 -5.97 -34.68
C THR A 18 -20.37 -5.59 -33.31
N PRO A 19 -19.06 -5.77 -33.06
CA PRO A 19 -18.49 -5.38 -31.77
C PRO A 19 -18.73 -3.88 -31.59
N SER A 20 -19.37 -3.53 -30.47
CA SER A 20 -19.66 -2.15 -30.10
C SER A 20 -18.38 -1.30 -30.17
N LEU A 21 -18.52 -0.01 -30.48
CA LEU A 21 -17.39 0.94 -30.52
C LEU A 21 -16.52 0.84 -29.26
N PHE A 22 -17.13 0.59 -28.11
CA PHE A 22 -16.47 0.31 -26.83
C PHE A 22 -15.50 -0.88 -26.88
N LYS A 23 -15.91 -2.02 -27.44
CA LYS A 23 -15.03 -3.21 -27.56
C LYS A 23 -13.85 -2.96 -28.49
N LYS A 24 -14.04 -2.17 -29.55
CA LYS A 24 -12.94 -1.77 -30.45
C LYS A 24 -11.95 -0.84 -29.74
N LEU A 25 -12.45 0.12 -28.98
CA LEU A 25 -11.61 1.04 -28.20
C LEU A 25 -10.81 0.29 -27.13
N LEU A 26 -11.47 -0.61 -26.39
CA LEU A 26 -10.84 -1.45 -25.38
C LEU A 26 -9.76 -2.36 -25.99
N SER A 27 -10.02 -2.95 -27.16
CA SER A 27 -9.04 -3.74 -27.90
C SER A 27 -7.81 -2.93 -28.33
N ILE A 28 -7.99 -1.68 -28.79
CA ILE A 28 -6.88 -0.78 -29.13
C ILE A 28 -6.07 -0.41 -27.89
N LEU A 29 -6.75 -0.13 -26.78
CA LEU A 29 -6.11 0.28 -25.52
C LEU A 29 -5.30 -0.86 -24.92
N VAL A 30 -5.85 -2.07 -24.90
CA VAL A 30 -5.14 -3.30 -24.50
C VAL A 30 -3.95 -3.56 -25.41
N SER A 31 -4.10 -3.41 -26.74
CA SER A 31 -2.99 -3.59 -27.69
C SER A 31 -1.87 -2.56 -27.48
N SER A 32 -2.23 -1.34 -27.05
CA SER A 32 -1.29 -0.25 -26.77
C SER A 32 -0.59 -0.42 -25.41
N ALA A 33 -1.22 -1.13 -24.46
CA ALA A 33 -0.71 -1.30 -23.11
C ALA A 33 0.69 -1.94 -23.09
N LEU A 34 0.95 -2.94 -23.94
CA LEU A 34 2.28 -3.57 -24.02
C LEU A 34 3.36 -2.59 -24.48
N VAL A 35 3.04 -1.72 -25.45
CA VAL A 35 3.97 -0.69 -25.94
C VAL A 35 4.28 0.30 -24.81
N PHE A 36 3.28 0.73 -24.05
CA PHE A 36 3.50 1.57 -22.87
C PHE A 36 4.34 0.88 -21.81
N SER A 37 4.12 -0.41 -21.53
CA SER A 37 4.96 -1.19 -20.62
C SER A 37 6.41 -1.25 -21.07
N VAL A 38 6.68 -1.40 -22.37
CA VAL A 38 8.04 -1.36 -22.94
C VAL A 38 8.69 0.00 -22.75
N ILE A 39 7.96 1.09 -23.01
CA ILE A 39 8.48 2.45 -22.82
C ILE A 39 8.80 2.71 -21.34
N GLN A 40 7.90 2.33 -20.43
CA GLN A 40 8.11 2.48 -18.99
C GLN A 40 9.34 1.68 -18.52
N ALA A 41 9.47 0.43 -18.96
CA ALA A 41 10.63 -0.41 -18.65
C ALA A 41 11.93 0.25 -19.11
N TYR A 42 11.96 0.76 -20.34
CA TYR A 42 13.10 1.50 -20.87
C TYR A 42 13.46 2.72 -20.02
N LEU A 43 12.47 3.54 -19.62
CA LEU A 43 12.71 4.73 -18.81
C LEU A 43 13.25 4.38 -17.42
N LYS A 44 12.67 3.36 -16.76
CA LYS A 44 13.15 2.85 -15.46
C LYS A 44 14.60 2.40 -15.56
N VAL A 45 14.93 1.55 -16.53
CA VAL A 45 16.29 1.06 -16.75
C VAL A 45 17.23 2.21 -17.08
N ASN A 46 16.89 3.10 -18.02
CA ASN A 46 17.77 4.19 -18.44
C ASN A 46 18.14 5.13 -17.29
N LYS A 47 17.19 5.43 -16.39
CA LYS A 47 17.42 6.29 -15.21
C LYS A 47 18.47 5.70 -14.25
N VAL A 48 18.43 4.39 -14.06
CA VAL A 48 19.32 3.67 -13.13
C VAL A 48 20.64 3.28 -13.81
N TRP A 49 20.58 2.87 -15.08
CA TRP A 49 21.72 2.45 -15.89
C TRP A 49 22.80 3.52 -15.98
N LYS A 50 22.43 4.80 -16.12
CA LYS A 50 23.38 5.92 -16.14
C LYS A 50 24.21 6.03 -14.85
N ARG A 51 23.69 5.53 -13.73
CA ARG A 51 24.26 5.63 -12.39
C ARG A 51 24.70 4.28 -11.79
N ARG A 52 24.63 3.19 -12.58
CA ARG A 52 24.91 1.80 -12.17
C ARG A 52 26.29 1.52 -11.56
N LYS A 53 27.23 2.46 -11.69
CA LYS A 53 28.60 2.34 -11.15
C LYS A 53 28.73 2.89 -9.74
N ILE A 54 27.74 3.64 -9.26
CA ILE A 54 27.73 4.27 -7.94
C ILE A 54 27.27 3.22 -6.93
N VAL A 55 28.03 3.03 -5.86
CA VAL A 55 27.76 2.02 -4.81
C VAL A 55 26.40 2.27 -4.16
N GLU A 56 26.10 3.51 -3.78
CA GLU A 56 24.83 3.90 -3.15
C GLU A 56 23.61 3.54 -4.01
N VAL A 57 23.73 3.65 -5.33
CA VAL A 57 22.64 3.32 -6.27
C VAL A 57 22.46 1.80 -6.44
N ALA A 58 23.53 1.02 -6.24
CA ALA A 58 23.43 -0.43 -6.17
C ALA A 58 22.74 -0.84 -4.86
N ASN A 59 23.18 -0.29 -3.73
CA ASN A 59 22.63 -0.62 -2.41
C ASN A 59 21.17 -0.16 -2.25
N SER A 60 20.73 0.90 -2.94
CA SER A 60 19.35 1.39 -2.87
C SER A 60 18.33 0.51 -3.64
N ILE A 61 18.76 -0.59 -4.25
CA ILE A 61 17.88 -1.50 -5.00
C ILE A 61 17.66 -2.74 -4.14
N SER A 62 16.41 -2.98 -3.73
CA SER A 62 16.06 -4.23 -3.05
C SER A 62 16.31 -5.43 -3.96
N ILE A 63 17.22 -6.31 -3.54
CA ILE A 63 17.55 -7.53 -4.26
C ILE A 63 16.52 -8.59 -3.93
N VAL A 64 15.99 -8.59 -2.70
CA VAL A 64 14.89 -9.48 -2.31
C VAL A 64 13.66 -9.23 -3.18
N ALA A 65 13.22 -7.98 -3.36
CA ALA A 65 12.10 -7.65 -4.24
C ALA A 65 12.37 -8.04 -5.71
N ALA A 66 13.59 -7.82 -6.20
CA ALA A 66 13.97 -8.24 -7.54
C ALA A 66 13.97 -9.78 -7.68
N MET A 67 14.36 -10.52 -6.64
CA MET A 67 14.33 -11.98 -6.60
C MET A 67 12.91 -12.55 -6.52
N LEU A 68 12.02 -11.94 -5.73
CA LEU A 68 10.59 -12.27 -5.67
C LEU A 68 9.92 -12.12 -7.04
N GLY A 69 10.34 -11.11 -7.83
CA GLY A 69 9.93 -10.97 -9.22
C GLY A 69 10.19 -12.21 -10.10
N PHE A 70 11.23 -13.01 -9.80
CA PHE A 70 11.47 -14.29 -10.46
C PHE A 70 10.60 -15.42 -9.89
N ALA A 71 10.45 -15.46 -8.57
CA ALA A 71 9.65 -16.46 -7.89
C ALA A 71 8.19 -16.45 -8.38
N VAL A 72 7.64 -15.25 -8.59
CA VAL A 72 6.29 -15.04 -9.14
C VAL A 72 6.30 -15.11 -10.67
N GLY A 73 7.22 -14.40 -11.32
CA GLY A 73 7.22 -14.26 -12.77
C GLY A 73 7.46 -15.57 -13.54
N LEU A 74 8.27 -16.49 -13.02
CA LEU A 74 8.55 -17.76 -13.71
C LEU A 74 7.32 -18.69 -13.76
N PRO A 75 6.61 -18.99 -12.65
CA PRO A 75 5.33 -19.71 -12.69
C PRO A 75 4.30 -19.07 -13.62
N PHE A 76 4.11 -17.74 -13.55
CA PHE A 76 3.17 -17.04 -14.43
C PHE A 76 3.56 -17.16 -15.90
N LEU A 77 4.85 -17.11 -16.23
CA LEU A 77 5.32 -17.31 -17.60
C LEU A 77 5.02 -18.73 -18.09
N LEU A 78 5.31 -19.74 -17.27
CA LEU A 78 5.03 -21.14 -17.60
C LEU A 78 3.54 -21.40 -17.78
N ASN A 79 2.70 -20.86 -16.88
CA ASN A 79 1.25 -20.91 -16.98
C ASN A 79 0.78 -20.26 -18.29
N ASN A 80 1.28 -19.07 -18.62
CA ASN A 80 0.85 -18.34 -19.81
C ASN A 80 1.27 -19.01 -21.13
N ILE A 81 2.44 -19.64 -21.18
CA ILE A 81 2.94 -20.31 -22.39
C ILE A 81 2.31 -21.69 -22.55
N PHE A 82 2.28 -22.50 -21.49
CA PHE A 82 1.97 -23.93 -21.60
C PHE A 82 0.53 -24.28 -21.25
N ILE A 83 -0.14 -23.49 -20.39
CA ILE A 83 -1.48 -23.80 -19.90
C ILE A 83 -2.51 -22.92 -20.63
N THR A 84 -2.41 -21.60 -20.50
CA THR A 84 -3.43 -20.68 -21.01
C THR A 84 -3.21 -20.25 -22.46
N ASN A 85 -2.01 -20.47 -23.02
CA ASN A 85 -1.61 -20.01 -24.35
C ASN A 85 -1.79 -18.48 -24.54
N ASP A 86 -1.75 -17.70 -23.46
CA ASP A 86 -1.83 -16.25 -23.47
C ASP A 86 -0.46 -15.62 -23.72
N TYR A 87 -0.07 -15.58 -24.99
CA TYR A 87 1.21 -15.02 -25.43
C TYR A 87 1.36 -13.52 -25.15
N PHE A 88 0.26 -12.77 -25.03
CA PHE A 88 0.31 -11.34 -24.75
C PHE A 88 0.69 -11.09 -23.29
N SER A 89 0.05 -11.81 -22.37
CA SER A 89 0.41 -11.78 -20.96
C SER A 89 1.80 -12.37 -20.71
N ALA A 90 2.17 -13.45 -21.43
CA ALA A 90 3.54 -13.97 -21.41
C ALA A 90 4.57 -12.89 -21.80
N GLY A 91 4.28 -12.07 -22.83
CA GLY A 91 5.12 -10.96 -23.24
C GLY A 91 5.35 -9.92 -22.14
N LYS A 92 4.31 -9.59 -21.36
CA LYS A 92 4.43 -8.70 -20.19
C LYS A 92 5.29 -9.32 -19.08
N VAL A 93 5.10 -10.60 -18.81
CA VAL A 93 5.87 -11.32 -17.78
C VAL A 93 7.34 -11.41 -18.17
N ILE A 94 7.66 -11.69 -19.44
CA ILE A 94 9.04 -11.66 -19.97
C ILE A 94 9.69 -10.30 -19.75
N LEU A 95 8.96 -9.22 -20.01
CA LEU A 95 9.44 -7.87 -19.80
C LEU A 95 9.72 -7.59 -18.30
N GLY A 96 8.83 -8.03 -17.41
CA GLY A 96 9.04 -7.96 -15.96
C GLY A 96 10.26 -8.74 -15.49
N LEU A 97 10.42 -9.99 -15.93
CA LEU A 97 11.58 -10.83 -15.62
C LEU A 97 12.89 -10.20 -16.16
N THR A 98 12.85 -9.59 -17.34
CA THR A 98 14.01 -8.89 -17.90
C THR A 98 14.41 -7.70 -17.03
N LEU A 99 13.43 -6.93 -16.54
CA LEU A 99 13.69 -5.86 -15.57
C LEU A 99 14.29 -6.42 -14.28
N ALA A 100 13.71 -7.48 -13.72
CA ALA A 100 14.21 -8.12 -12.51
C ALA A 100 15.68 -8.56 -12.65
N VAL A 101 16.08 -9.11 -13.80
CA VAL A 101 17.49 -9.42 -14.10
C VAL A 101 18.35 -8.17 -14.06
N VAL A 102 17.95 -7.12 -14.78
CA VAL A 102 18.72 -5.87 -14.86
C VAL A 102 18.89 -5.24 -13.48
N PHE A 103 17.81 -5.13 -12.72
CA PHE A 103 17.83 -4.56 -11.37
C PHE A 103 18.62 -5.41 -10.40
N THR A 104 18.52 -6.75 -10.45
CA THR A 104 19.36 -7.65 -9.64
C THR A 104 20.84 -7.43 -9.94
N LEU A 105 21.24 -7.39 -11.23
CA LEU A 105 22.64 -7.19 -11.61
C LEU A 105 23.19 -5.83 -11.16
N ILE A 106 22.37 -4.79 -11.19
CA ILE A 106 22.76 -3.47 -10.69
C ILE A 106 22.80 -3.48 -9.16
N GLY A 107 21.81 -4.05 -8.50
CA GLY A 107 21.66 -4.11 -7.04
C GLY A 107 22.80 -4.85 -6.35
N ILE A 108 23.23 -5.99 -6.90
CA ILE A 108 24.42 -6.70 -6.39
C ILE A 108 25.74 -5.97 -6.68
N GLY A 109 25.69 -4.82 -7.36
CA GLY A 109 26.85 -4.01 -7.68
C GLY A 109 27.77 -4.62 -8.72
N ALA A 110 27.25 -5.42 -9.67
CA ALA A 110 28.06 -6.08 -10.70
C ALA A 110 28.81 -5.08 -11.61
N PHE A 111 28.29 -3.86 -11.74
CA PHE A 111 28.87 -2.80 -12.56
C PHE A 111 29.69 -1.77 -11.77
N VAL A 112 29.78 -1.93 -10.44
CA VAL A 112 30.54 -1.03 -9.56
C VAL A 112 32.03 -1.31 -9.74
N ASP A 113 32.82 -0.25 -9.93
CA ASP A 113 34.25 -0.39 -10.23
C ASP A 113 35.04 -1.02 -9.07
N ALA A 114 34.59 -0.86 -7.82
CA ALA A 114 35.14 -1.51 -6.63
C ALA A 114 34.93 -3.04 -6.58
N ASN A 115 33.94 -3.56 -7.32
CA ASN A 115 33.56 -4.98 -7.34
C ASN A 115 34.14 -5.73 -8.56
N ARG A 116 35.04 -5.09 -9.33
CA ARG A 116 35.66 -5.71 -10.50
C ARG A 116 36.45 -6.97 -10.11
N GLY A 117 36.18 -8.06 -10.82
CA GLY A 117 36.85 -9.36 -10.61
C GLY A 117 36.25 -10.23 -9.50
N VAL A 118 35.18 -9.77 -8.83
CA VAL A 118 34.45 -10.57 -7.85
C VAL A 118 33.37 -11.41 -8.55
N GLY A 119 33.22 -12.67 -8.16
CA GLY A 119 32.22 -13.58 -8.74
C GLY A 119 30.78 -13.22 -8.39
N PHE A 120 29.85 -13.53 -9.31
CA PHE A 120 28.42 -13.23 -9.17
C PHE A 120 27.82 -13.70 -7.84
N PHE A 121 28.01 -14.97 -7.47
CA PHE A 121 27.46 -15.52 -6.23
C PHE A 121 28.04 -14.89 -4.97
N THR A 122 29.29 -14.41 -5.03
CA THR A 122 29.91 -13.68 -3.92
C THR A 122 29.31 -12.28 -3.77
N LEU A 123 29.03 -11.60 -4.89
CA LEU A 123 28.36 -10.29 -4.88
C LEU A 123 26.91 -10.42 -4.44
N LEU A 124 26.18 -11.41 -4.96
CA LEU A 124 24.82 -11.71 -4.55
C LEU A 124 24.73 -12.01 -3.05
N GLY A 125 25.61 -12.88 -2.53
CA GLY A 125 25.63 -13.21 -1.11
C GLY A 125 25.99 -12.00 -0.22
N LYS A 126 26.91 -11.12 -0.66
CA LYS A 126 27.23 -9.89 0.06
C LYS A 126 26.06 -8.92 0.09
N ALA A 127 25.37 -8.77 -1.03
CA ALA A 127 24.30 -7.81 -1.18
C ALA A 127 23.01 -8.28 -0.46
N LEU A 128 22.71 -9.59 -0.51
CA LEU A 128 21.68 -10.19 0.34
C LEU A 128 22.00 -10.09 1.84
N ASN A 129 23.28 -10.22 2.23
CA ASN A 129 23.69 -10.05 3.62
C ASN A 129 23.70 -8.58 4.05
N LEU A 130 23.85 -7.63 3.12
CA LEU A 130 23.69 -6.19 3.40
C LEU A 130 22.21 -5.85 3.58
N GLU A 131 21.34 -6.30 2.68
CA GLU A 131 19.89 -6.10 2.79
C GLU A 131 19.33 -6.76 4.06
N ARG A 132 19.77 -7.99 4.39
CA ARG A 132 19.46 -8.63 5.67
C ARG A 132 20.01 -7.88 6.89
N LYS A 133 21.17 -7.24 6.76
CA LYS A 133 21.74 -6.43 7.84
C LYS A 133 20.98 -5.12 8.01
N GLU A 134 20.47 -4.50 6.95
CA GLU A 134 19.59 -3.33 7.04
C GLU A 134 18.28 -3.71 7.76
N SER A 135 17.64 -4.84 7.40
CA SER A 135 16.47 -5.35 8.12
C SER A 135 16.78 -5.80 9.57
N GLY A 136 18.00 -6.26 9.84
CA GLY A 136 18.47 -6.68 11.17
C GLY A 136 19.02 -5.54 12.05
N GLU A 137 19.50 -4.45 11.44
CA GLU A 137 19.93 -3.21 12.09
C GLU A 137 18.72 -2.43 12.58
N LEU A 138 17.58 -2.42 11.86
CA LEU A 138 16.30 -1.91 12.37
C LEU A 138 15.92 -2.50 13.74
N LEU A 139 16.07 -3.82 13.86
CA LEU A 139 15.88 -4.55 15.12
C LEU A 139 16.90 -4.13 16.19
N SER A 140 18.14 -3.79 15.83
CA SER A 140 19.24 -3.49 16.76
C SER A 140 19.28 -2.03 17.21
N ASP A 141 18.87 -1.11 16.35
CA ASP A 141 18.89 0.34 16.58
C ASP A 141 17.72 0.77 17.49
N MET A 142 16.61 0.03 17.49
CA MET A 142 15.51 0.18 18.46
C MET A 142 15.77 -0.61 19.75
N LEU A 143 16.73 -0.16 20.56
CA LEU A 143 16.95 -0.66 21.93
C LEU A 143 15.73 -0.34 22.82
N ARG A 144 14.80 -1.31 22.94
CA ARG A 144 13.56 -1.24 23.75
C ARG A 144 12.94 0.17 23.77
N PRO A 145 12.26 0.57 22.69
CA PRO A 145 11.80 1.94 22.51
C PRO A 145 10.81 2.36 23.61
N LYS A 146 10.78 3.66 23.92
CA LYS A 146 9.70 4.24 24.72
C LYS A 146 8.37 3.94 24.02
N GLY A 147 7.40 3.38 24.74
CA GLY A 147 6.14 2.95 24.13
C GLY A 147 6.20 1.61 23.39
N ALA A 148 7.24 0.78 23.56
CA ALA A 148 7.36 -0.53 22.88
C ALA A 148 6.11 -1.42 23.01
N ARG A 149 5.38 -1.34 24.13
CA ARG A 149 4.09 -2.04 24.31
C ARG A 149 3.05 -1.58 23.28
N LYS A 150 2.92 -0.27 23.08
CA LYS A 150 2.00 0.32 22.09
C LYS A 150 2.41 -0.03 20.67
N ILE A 151 3.72 -0.08 20.38
CA ILE A 151 4.21 -0.55 19.08
C ILE A 151 3.71 -1.97 18.81
N ILE A 152 3.92 -2.90 19.75
CA ILE A 152 3.43 -4.28 19.61
C ILE A 152 1.90 -4.32 19.46
N ASP A 153 1.16 -3.50 20.20
CA ASP A 153 -0.29 -3.42 20.06
C ASP A 153 -0.71 -2.88 18.68
N ILE A 154 0.06 -1.94 18.09
CA ILE A 154 -0.13 -1.42 16.73
C ILE A 154 0.08 -2.54 15.72
N LEU A 155 1.19 -3.28 15.80
CA LEU A 155 1.48 -4.38 14.87
C LEU A 155 0.41 -5.48 14.96
N LYS A 156 -0.05 -5.82 16.17
CA LYS A 156 -1.14 -6.79 16.37
C LYS A 156 -2.47 -6.35 15.75
N LYS A 157 -2.83 -5.07 15.92
CA LYS A 157 -4.08 -4.55 15.39
C LYS A 157 -3.98 -4.34 13.88
N LEU A 158 -2.80 -4.02 13.35
CA LEU A 158 -2.54 -3.96 11.90
C LEU A 158 -2.72 -5.35 11.26
N ALA A 159 -2.11 -6.39 11.81
CA ALA A 159 -2.27 -7.77 11.31
C ALA A 159 -3.71 -8.30 11.38
N ALA A 160 -4.56 -7.73 12.23
CA ALA A 160 -5.95 -8.16 12.39
C ALA A 160 -6.95 -7.31 11.58
N ILE A 161 -6.47 -6.53 10.62
CA ILE A 161 -7.30 -5.54 9.92
C ILE A 161 -8.20 -6.16 8.86
N ASP A 162 -7.69 -7.12 8.11
CA ASP A 162 -8.34 -7.75 6.95
C ASP A 162 -9.06 -9.06 7.29
N ASP A 163 -9.26 -9.32 8.59
CA ASP A 163 -9.97 -10.48 9.14
C ASP A 163 -9.26 -11.84 8.89
N ASP A 164 -7.96 -11.85 8.59
CA ASP A 164 -7.13 -13.06 8.53
C ASP A 164 -5.68 -12.79 8.96
N ILE A 165 -5.22 -13.38 10.07
CA ILE A 165 -3.84 -13.21 10.54
C ILE A 165 -2.96 -14.33 9.97
N ALA A 166 -1.88 -13.97 9.26
CA ALA A 166 -0.92 -14.93 8.73
C ALA A 166 0.10 -15.41 9.78
N GLN A 167 0.73 -16.56 9.54
CA GLN A 167 1.73 -17.10 10.46
C GLN A 167 3.01 -16.25 10.45
N GLU A 168 3.36 -15.68 9.30
CA GLU A 168 4.52 -14.83 9.06
C GLU A 168 4.42 -13.53 9.89
N GLU A 169 3.24 -12.92 9.94
CA GLU A 169 2.95 -11.76 10.79
C GLU A 169 3.06 -12.09 12.29
N ILE A 170 2.53 -13.24 12.70
CA ILE A 170 2.64 -13.73 14.08
C ILE A 170 4.09 -13.93 14.47
N ASP A 171 4.87 -14.57 13.60
CA ASP A 171 6.29 -14.83 13.79
C ASP A 171 7.05 -13.50 13.92
N LEU A 172 6.69 -12.50 13.13
CA LEU A 172 7.29 -11.18 13.17
C LEU A 172 6.95 -10.45 14.48
N ILE A 173 5.68 -10.42 14.89
CA ILE A 173 5.23 -9.84 16.17
C ILE A 173 5.91 -10.53 17.36
N ASN A 174 6.03 -11.85 17.33
CA ASN A 174 6.72 -12.63 18.36
C ASN A 174 8.21 -12.27 18.43
N GLN A 175 8.90 -12.14 17.29
CA GLN A 175 10.30 -11.74 17.26
C GLN A 175 10.55 -10.37 17.92
N PHE A 176 9.70 -9.38 17.63
CA PHE A 176 9.81 -8.06 18.28
C PHE A 176 9.46 -8.11 19.76
N SER A 177 8.43 -8.88 20.13
CA SER A 177 7.98 -9.04 21.51
C SER A 177 9.05 -9.71 22.38
N GLU A 178 9.68 -10.77 21.88
CA GLU A 178 10.80 -11.45 22.54
C GLU A 178 12.00 -10.51 22.69
N LYS A 179 12.37 -9.80 21.62
CA LYS A 179 13.52 -8.88 21.63
C LYS A 179 13.36 -7.73 22.64
N TRP A 180 12.14 -7.22 22.79
CA TRP A 180 11.83 -6.16 23.75
C TRP A 180 11.39 -6.66 25.13
N ASN A 181 11.40 -7.98 25.34
CA ASN A 181 10.96 -8.65 26.57
C ASN A 181 9.54 -8.21 26.98
N ILE A 182 8.61 -8.27 26.03
CA ILE A 182 7.20 -7.95 26.18
C ILE A 182 6.41 -9.25 26.11
N GLU A 183 5.74 -9.59 27.21
CA GLU A 183 4.83 -10.74 27.23
C GLU A 183 3.55 -10.41 26.47
N ILE A 184 3.26 -11.15 25.40
CA ILE A 184 2.01 -11.08 24.65
C ILE A 184 1.22 -12.38 24.76
N PRO A 185 -0.13 -12.33 24.68
CA PRO A 185 -0.94 -13.53 24.54
C PRO A 185 -0.56 -14.31 23.28
N GLU A 186 -0.75 -15.63 23.31
CA GLU A 186 -0.54 -16.49 22.15
C GLU A 186 -1.46 -16.06 20.99
N LEU A 187 -0.84 -15.70 19.87
CA LEU A 187 -1.53 -15.39 18.63
C LEU A 187 -1.73 -16.68 17.82
N LYS A 188 -2.87 -16.80 17.15
CA LYS A 188 -3.19 -17.95 16.31
C LYS A 188 -3.44 -17.49 14.89
N PRO A 189 -2.95 -18.25 13.89
CA PRO A 189 -3.23 -17.93 12.50
C PRO A 189 -4.71 -18.14 12.20
N GLY A 190 -5.19 -17.39 11.21
CA GLY A 190 -6.59 -17.40 10.80
C GLY A 190 -7.37 -16.18 11.29
N LYS A 191 -8.68 -16.29 11.19
CA LYS A 191 -9.63 -15.24 11.57
C LYS A 191 -9.39 -14.73 13.01
N PRO A 192 -9.17 -13.42 13.21
CA PRO A 192 -8.97 -12.84 14.53
C PRO A 192 -10.25 -12.93 15.37
N GLU A 193 -10.09 -12.95 16.71
CA GLU A 193 -11.24 -12.89 17.63
C GLU A 193 -12.00 -11.56 17.52
N GLU A 194 -11.31 -10.50 17.10
CA GLU A 194 -11.85 -9.15 16.89
C GLU A 194 -11.18 -8.52 15.67
N VAL A 195 -11.99 -8.18 14.65
CA VAL A 195 -11.52 -7.41 13.48
C VAL A 195 -11.19 -6.01 13.91
N THR A 196 -10.02 -5.51 13.51
CA THR A 196 -9.58 -4.16 13.89
C THR A 196 -10.41 -3.09 13.21
N ASN A 197 -10.90 -2.13 14.00
CA ASN A 197 -11.45 -0.90 13.46
C ASN A 197 -10.32 0.10 13.16
N LEU A 198 -10.24 0.58 11.92
CA LEU A 198 -9.30 1.63 11.50
C LEU A 198 -9.24 2.84 12.44
N VAL A 199 -10.38 3.22 13.02
CA VAL A 199 -10.46 4.34 13.98
C VAL A 199 -9.71 4.04 15.27
N GLU A 200 -9.81 2.82 15.77
CA GLU A 200 -9.11 2.38 16.98
C GLU A 200 -7.61 2.27 16.73
N LEU A 201 -7.20 1.75 15.57
CA LEU A 201 -5.80 1.66 15.19
C LEU A 201 -5.17 3.06 15.03
N LYS A 202 -5.89 3.99 14.38
CA LYS A 202 -5.47 5.41 14.32
C LYS A 202 -5.31 6.03 15.71
N ALA A 203 -6.25 5.79 16.62
CA ALA A 203 -6.16 6.29 17.99
C ALA A 203 -4.96 5.68 18.75
N LEU A 204 -4.63 4.42 18.49
CA LEU A 204 -3.47 3.75 19.08
C LEU A 204 -2.15 4.34 18.58
N VAL A 205 -2.03 4.59 17.27
CA VAL A 205 -0.87 5.27 16.66
C VAL A 205 -0.72 6.69 17.22
N GLN A 206 -1.82 7.45 17.29
CA GLN A 206 -1.79 8.79 17.90
C GLN A 206 -1.35 8.72 19.37
N SER A 207 -1.90 7.78 20.14
CA SER A 207 -1.53 7.60 21.54
C SER A 207 -0.07 7.22 21.73
N TYR A 208 0.55 6.52 20.78
CA TYR A 208 2.00 6.26 20.78
C TYR A 208 2.79 7.55 20.53
N LEU A 209 2.42 8.33 19.51
CA LEU A 209 3.08 9.60 19.19
C LEU A 209 2.95 10.63 20.33
N ASP A 210 1.83 10.65 21.03
CA ASP A 210 1.58 11.50 22.20
C ASP A 210 2.50 11.17 23.39
N GLU A 211 3.10 9.97 23.43
CA GLU A 211 4.14 9.66 24.44
C GLU A 211 5.45 10.40 24.19
N GLY A 212 5.61 11.03 23.02
CA GLY A 212 6.83 11.70 22.60
C GLY A 212 7.99 10.71 22.43
N PRO A 213 7.92 9.75 21.49
CA PRO A 213 9.08 8.94 21.10
C PRO A 213 10.12 9.79 20.37
N ASP A 214 11.41 9.44 20.47
CA ASP A 214 12.43 10.12 19.66
C ASP A 214 12.10 10.00 18.17
N THR A 215 12.39 11.03 17.36
CA THR A 215 12.00 11.05 15.94
C THR A 215 12.55 9.85 15.16
N ASP A 216 13.77 9.41 15.49
CA ASP A 216 14.41 8.26 14.83
C ASP A 216 13.68 6.96 15.18
N VAL A 217 13.13 6.86 16.40
CA VAL A 217 12.31 5.72 16.86
C VAL A 217 10.92 5.76 16.23
N ALA A 218 10.37 6.96 16.01
CA ALA A 218 9.12 7.14 15.27
C ALA A 218 9.29 6.75 13.80
N GLU A 219 10.37 7.20 13.13
CA GLU A 219 10.72 6.78 11.77
C GLU A 219 10.85 5.25 11.68
N GLY A 220 11.51 4.61 12.66
CA GLY A 220 11.59 3.15 12.73
C GLY A 220 10.23 2.43 12.82
N LEU A 221 9.19 3.05 13.42
CA LEU A 221 7.84 2.48 13.40
C LEU A 221 7.25 2.41 11.99
N VAL A 222 7.58 3.36 11.10
CA VAL A 222 7.16 3.30 9.69
C VAL A 222 7.74 2.06 9.03
N ASP A 223 9.01 1.77 9.28
CA ASP A 223 9.67 0.60 8.73
C ASP A 223 9.06 -0.70 9.26
N LEU A 224 8.70 -0.74 10.56
CA LEU A 224 8.00 -1.87 11.16
C LEU A 224 6.61 -2.09 10.57
N ILE A 225 5.85 -1.01 10.34
CA ILE A 225 4.51 -1.08 9.75
C ILE A 225 4.58 -1.60 8.30
N ASN A 226 5.54 -1.11 7.51
CA ASN A 226 5.75 -1.61 6.14
C ASN A 226 6.21 -3.08 6.14
N LEU A 227 7.11 -3.45 7.05
CA LEU A 227 7.57 -4.84 7.18
C LEU A 227 6.45 -5.80 7.60
N MET A 228 5.54 -5.35 8.47
CA MET A 228 4.35 -6.13 8.83
C MET A 228 3.43 -6.33 7.63
N ALA A 229 3.10 -5.25 6.92
CA ALA A 229 2.20 -5.32 5.77
C ALA A 229 2.76 -6.17 4.61
N GLU A 230 4.08 -6.37 4.53
CA GLU A 230 4.72 -7.21 3.51
C GLU A 230 5.05 -8.63 4.02
N ALA A 231 4.65 -9.00 5.24
CA ALA A 231 5.14 -10.22 5.89
C ALA A 231 4.65 -11.51 5.23
N ASP A 232 3.44 -11.53 4.68
CA ASP A 232 2.75 -12.71 4.14
C ASP A 232 2.55 -12.68 2.61
N ASP A 233 3.26 -11.77 1.92
CA ASP A 233 3.21 -11.54 0.47
C ASP A 233 1.82 -11.10 -0.09
N GLU A 234 0.84 -10.79 0.76
CA GLU A 234 -0.49 -10.29 0.37
C GLU A 234 -0.83 -8.97 1.07
N VAL A 235 -0.82 -7.85 0.33
CA VAL A 235 -1.26 -6.55 0.88
C VAL A 235 -2.68 -6.26 0.44
N THR A 236 -3.61 -6.24 1.39
CA THR A 236 -5.01 -5.88 1.13
C THR A 236 -5.19 -4.36 0.92
N GLU A 237 -6.31 -3.97 0.32
CA GLU A 237 -6.64 -2.54 0.17
C GLU A 237 -6.78 -1.83 1.53
N GLU A 238 -7.26 -2.55 2.55
CA GLU A 238 -7.44 -2.01 3.90
C GLU A 238 -6.10 -1.81 4.62
N GLU A 239 -5.16 -2.73 4.49
CA GLU A 239 -3.79 -2.60 5.01
C GLU A 239 -3.04 -1.47 4.32
N ALA A 240 -3.05 -1.43 2.99
CA ALA A 240 -2.36 -0.38 2.24
C ALA A 240 -2.87 1.02 2.63
N MET A 241 -4.19 1.16 2.80
CA MET A 241 -4.82 2.37 3.27
C MET A 241 -4.40 2.75 4.70
N ALA A 242 -4.34 1.77 5.61
CA ALA A 242 -3.91 1.98 7.00
C ALA A 242 -2.42 2.37 7.09
N VAL A 243 -1.56 1.65 6.37
CA VAL A 243 -0.12 1.94 6.24
C VAL A 243 0.12 3.35 5.73
N ALA A 244 -0.61 3.78 4.68
CA ALA A 244 -0.49 5.12 4.13
C ALA A 244 -0.88 6.22 5.14
N GLU A 245 -2.00 6.04 5.86
CA GLU A 245 -2.44 6.97 6.90
C GLU A 245 -1.42 7.09 8.03
N PHE A 246 -0.90 5.95 8.54
CA PHE A 246 0.02 5.96 9.67
C PHE A 246 1.41 6.47 9.30
N THR A 247 1.88 6.14 8.09
CA THR A 247 3.12 6.73 7.55
C THR A 247 3.01 8.26 7.50
N GLY A 248 1.85 8.77 7.09
CA GLY A 248 1.58 10.20 7.12
C GLY A 248 1.52 10.80 8.53
N MET A 249 0.85 10.14 9.49
CA MET A 249 0.80 10.57 10.90
C MET A 249 2.18 10.63 11.54
N ILE A 250 3.00 9.62 11.31
CA ILE A 250 4.36 9.55 11.85
C ILE A 250 5.26 10.58 11.14
N GLY A 251 5.15 10.69 9.82
CA GLY A 251 5.83 11.73 9.05
C GLY A 251 5.47 13.13 9.54
N TYR A 252 4.21 13.37 9.92
CA TYR A 252 3.75 14.62 10.54
C TYR A 252 4.42 14.87 11.87
N TYR A 253 4.46 13.87 12.76
CA TYR A 253 5.13 13.97 14.05
C TYR A 253 6.62 14.36 13.90
N VAL A 254 7.32 13.66 13.02
CA VAL A 254 8.75 13.91 12.73
C VAL A 254 8.96 15.29 12.09
N SER A 255 8.06 15.71 11.20
CA SER A 255 8.15 16.99 10.50
C SER A 255 7.72 18.18 11.35
N ALA A 256 6.80 18.00 12.30
CA ALA A 256 6.37 19.04 13.23
C ALA A 256 7.55 19.51 14.11
N GLU A 257 8.48 18.61 14.44
CA GLU A 257 9.72 18.98 15.15
C GLU A 257 10.77 19.64 14.24
N LYS A 258 10.80 19.30 12.94
CA LYS A 258 11.80 19.76 11.97
C LYS A 258 11.36 21.00 11.15
N GLY A 259 10.07 21.36 11.18
CA GLY A 259 9.43 22.41 10.39
C GLY A 259 9.17 21.99 8.93
N GLY A 260 7.96 22.24 8.41
CA GLY A 260 7.60 21.88 7.03
C GLY A 260 6.18 22.24 6.62
N GLU A 261 5.81 21.90 5.39
CA GLU A 261 4.43 21.88 4.90
C GLU A 261 4.04 20.43 4.60
N MET A 262 2.80 20.05 4.90
CA MET A 262 2.28 18.73 4.56
C MET A 262 0.93 18.83 3.88
N GLU A 263 0.74 17.94 2.92
CA GLU A 263 -0.54 17.72 2.27
C GLU A 263 -1.42 16.83 3.15
N MET A 264 -2.66 17.25 3.38
CA MET A 264 -3.66 16.51 4.14
C MET A 264 -5.01 16.55 3.43
N TRP A 265 -5.87 15.62 3.80
CA TRP A 265 -7.23 15.46 3.30
C TRP A 265 -8.22 15.73 4.43
N GLU A 266 -9.06 16.74 4.27
CA GLU A 266 -10.11 17.06 5.23
C GLU A 266 -11.42 16.44 4.78
N VAL A 267 -12.02 15.67 5.69
CA VAL A 267 -13.34 15.07 5.49
C VAL A 267 -14.39 16.07 5.93
N ASN A 268 -15.32 16.36 5.02
CA ASN A 268 -16.46 17.23 5.29
C ASN A 268 -17.76 16.47 5.14
N ILE A 269 -18.70 16.72 6.05
CA ILE A 269 -20.11 16.36 5.86
C ILE A 269 -20.83 17.61 5.35
N VAL A 270 -21.50 17.48 4.21
CA VAL A 270 -22.20 18.57 3.52
C VAL A 270 -23.71 18.32 3.60
N PRO A 271 -24.38 18.76 4.68
CA PRO A 271 -25.81 18.52 4.88
C PRO A 271 -26.66 19.16 3.76
N GLN A 272 -27.62 18.40 3.25
CA GLN A 272 -28.55 18.81 2.19
C GLN A 272 -29.84 19.45 2.73
N GLY A 273 -30.00 19.52 4.05
CA GLY A 273 -31.18 20.10 4.71
C GLY A 273 -31.06 20.12 6.23
N ASP A 274 -32.01 20.74 6.91
CA ASP A 274 -31.98 20.94 8.37
C ASP A 274 -32.16 19.62 9.15
N ASP A 275 -32.80 18.62 8.56
CA ASP A 275 -32.91 17.27 9.11
C ASP A 275 -31.54 16.58 9.20
N GLN A 276 -30.71 16.70 8.15
CA GLN A 276 -29.34 16.17 8.18
C GLN A 276 -28.44 16.95 9.14
N ILE A 277 -28.65 18.25 9.31
CA ILE A 277 -27.93 19.04 10.33
C ILE A 277 -28.25 18.53 11.73
N SER A 278 -29.51 18.21 12.00
CA SER A 278 -29.95 17.67 13.28
C SER A 278 -29.35 16.28 13.53
N ALA A 279 -29.34 15.42 12.50
CA ALA A 279 -28.73 14.09 12.58
C ALA A 279 -27.22 14.15 12.84
N VAL A 280 -26.49 15.05 12.16
CA VAL A 280 -25.05 15.23 12.41
C VAL A 280 -24.79 15.69 13.84
N ARG A 281 -25.59 16.61 14.37
CA ARG A 281 -25.43 17.08 15.77
C ARG A 281 -25.78 16.02 16.82
N GLU A 282 -26.60 15.05 16.47
CA GLU A 282 -26.90 13.92 17.36
C GLU A 282 -25.75 12.91 17.38
N ILE A 283 -25.12 12.67 16.24
CA ILE A 283 -24.01 11.70 16.09
C ILE A 283 -22.67 12.31 16.52
N LEU A 284 -22.44 13.59 16.21
CA LEU A 284 -21.20 14.34 16.41
C LEU A 284 -21.53 15.71 17.07
N PRO A 285 -21.89 15.72 18.36
CA PRO A 285 -22.37 16.93 19.04
C PRO A 285 -21.30 18.01 19.19
N GLU A 286 -20.02 17.63 19.17
CA GLU A 286 -18.89 18.55 19.25
C GLU A 286 -18.57 19.31 17.95
N LEU A 287 -19.21 18.97 16.82
CA LEU A 287 -18.92 19.63 15.55
C LEU A 287 -19.81 20.86 15.32
N ASP A 288 -19.16 21.99 15.07
CA ASP A 288 -19.83 23.22 14.64
C ASP A 288 -20.02 23.26 13.12
N VAL A 289 -21.10 23.90 12.69
CA VAL A 289 -21.34 24.20 11.27
C VAL A 289 -20.46 25.38 10.86
N VAL A 290 -19.68 25.18 9.81
CA VAL A 290 -18.86 26.21 9.19
C VAL A 290 -19.45 26.56 7.82
N GLU A 291 -19.43 27.84 7.44
CA GLU A 291 -19.69 28.21 6.05
C GLU A 291 -18.39 28.15 5.23
N ASP A 292 -18.41 27.37 4.15
CA ASP A 292 -17.27 27.21 3.25
C ASP A 292 -17.75 27.22 1.77
N ARG A 293 -16.82 27.12 0.83
CA ARG A 293 -17.07 27.02 -0.62
C ARG A 293 -17.86 25.74 -0.95
N GLY A 294 -19.18 25.83 -0.78
CA GLY A 294 -20.09 24.68 -0.90
C GLY A 294 -21.34 24.80 -0.03
N GLY A 295 -21.39 25.79 0.88
CA GLY A 295 -22.51 26.03 1.79
C GLY A 295 -22.15 25.71 3.23
N ARG A 296 -23.14 25.23 4.00
CA ARG A 296 -22.97 24.78 5.38
C ARG A 296 -22.27 23.42 5.38
N VAL A 297 -21.12 23.32 6.05
CA VAL A 297 -20.32 22.09 6.13
C VAL A 297 -19.88 21.81 7.57
N PHE A 298 -19.80 20.54 7.93
CA PHE A 298 -19.17 20.08 9.17
C PHE A 298 -17.78 19.52 8.84
N LYS A 299 -16.76 20.04 9.51
CA LYS A 299 -15.37 19.58 9.36
C LYS A 299 -15.14 18.43 10.34
N VAL A 300 -15.10 17.19 9.83
CA VAL A 300 -15.04 16.00 10.69
C VAL A 300 -13.63 15.75 11.20
N GLY A 301 -12.64 15.93 10.33
CA GLY A 301 -11.25 15.67 10.68
C GLY A 301 -10.34 15.75 9.47
N ARG A 302 -9.03 15.70 9.76
CA ARG A 302 -7.97 15.70 8.77
C ARG A 302 -7.22 14.38 8.80
N TYR A 303 -6.84 13.92 7.61
CA TYR A 303 -6.24 12.63 7.35
C TYR A 303 -5.04 12.83 6.43
N PHE A 304 -4.11 11.89 6.44
CA PHE A 304 -2.87 11.96 5.67
C PHE A 304 -2.94 11.17 4.37
N SER A 305 -3.87 10.20 4.27
CA SER A 305 -4.15 9.43 3.06
C SER A 305 -5.50 9.83 2.43
N GLU A 306 -5.53 9.96 1.10
CA GLU A 306 -6.75 10.21 0.33
C GLU A 306 -7.71 9.02 0.46
N ASP A 307 -7.20 7.79 0.24
CA ASP A 307 -7.96 6.55 0.33
C ASP A 307 -8.58 6.37 1.72
N TYR A 308 -7.82 6.72 2.77
CA TYR A 308 -8.32 6.68 4.15
C TYR A 308 -9.42 7.71 4.38
N ALA A 309 -9.25 8.94 3.90
CA ALA A 309 -10.26 9.98 3.99
C ALA A 309 -11.56 9.58 3.23
N GLU A 310 -11.43 8.94 2.07
CA GLU A 310 -12.56 8.43 1.29
C GLU A 310 -13.28 7.27 1.98
N ALA A 311 -12.54 6.35 2.62
CA ALA A 311 -13.15 5.29 3.44
C ALA A 311 -13.93 5.86 4.62
N VAL A 312 -13.42 6.92 5.27
CA VAL A 312 -14.16 7.65 6.31
C VAL A 312 -15.42 8.31 5.74
N CYS A 313 -15.34 8.96 4.57
CA CYS A 313 -16.53 9.50 3.88
C CYS A 313 -17.56 8.40 3.62
N SER A 314 -17.13 7.22 3.18
CA SER A 314 -18.00 6.08 2.88
C SER A 314 -18.79 5.62 4.10
N LYS A 315 -18.21 5.67 5.31
CA LYS A 315 -18.93 5.41 6.57
C LYS A 315 -20.09 6.39 6.77
N TYR A 316 -19.87 7.68 6.61
CA TYR A 316 -20.94 8.69 6.74
C TYR A 316 -21.98 8.62 5.62
N ILE A 317 -21.55 8.32 4.39
CA ILE A 317 -22.46 8.11 3.25
C ILE A 317 -23.39 6.93 3.52
N SER A 318 -22.89 5.85 4.14
CA SER A 318 -23.72 4.71 4.53
C SER A 318 -24.80 5.06 5.57
N LEU A 319 -24.57 6.10 6.38
CA LEU A 319 -25.54 6.68 7.32
C LEU A 319 -26.51 7.67 6.65
N GLY A 320 -26.44 7.86 5.34
CA GLY A 320 -27.27 8.77 4.57
C GLY A 320 -26.79 10.23 4.60
N LEU A 321 -25.54 10.48 5.04
CA LEU A 321 -24.95 11.81 5.10
C LEU A 321 -24.01 12.03 3.92
N TYR A 322 -24.31 13.02 3.08
CA TYR A 322 -23.43 13.35 1.97
C TYR A 322 -22.10 13.90 2.51
N SER A 323 -21.00 13.28 2.08
CA SER A 323 -19.65 13.56 2.59
C SER A 323 -18.64 13.60 1.45
N ASN A 324 -17.62 14.44 1.57
CA ASN A 324 -16.54 14.54 0.59
C ASN A 324 -15.19 14.79 1.26
N THR A 325 -14.13 14.64 0.47
CA THR A 325 -12.76 14.99 0.85
C THR A 325 -12.35 16.30 0.19
N THR A 326 -11.48 17.07 0.85
CA THR A 326 -10.86 18.26 0.27
C THR A 326 -9.39 18.28 0.63
N LYS A 327 -8.55 18.46 -0.38
CA LYS A 327 -7.10 18.56 -0.23
C LYS A 327 -6.70 19.92 0.37
N LEU A 328 -5.86 19.89 1.40
CA LEU A 328 -5.33 21.06 2.08
C LEU A 328 -3.80 20.95 2.20
N MET A 329 -3.14 22.10 2.10
CA MET A 329 -1.75 22.26 2.50
C MET A 329 -1.72 22.86 3.90
N VAL A 330 -1.15 22.15 4.86
CA VAL A 330 -0.99 22.62 6.23
C VAL A 330 0.45 23.09 6.41
N ASP A 331 0.61 24.37 6.73
CA ASP A 331 1.90 25.02 7.00
C ASP A 331 2.14 25.07 8.52
N PHE A 332 3.16 24.35 8.98
CA PHE A 332 3.44 24.16 10.40
C PHE A 332 4.13 25.35 11.07
N SER A 333 4.52 26.38 10.31
CA SER A 333 5.02 27.64 10.89
C SER A 333 3.93 28.47 11.58
N LYS A 334 2.66 28.08 11.46
CA LYS A 334 1.48 28.81 11.97
C LYS A 334 0.71 28.08 13.07
N VAL A 335 1.17 26.90 13.50
CA VAL A 335 0.48 26.06 14.50
C VAL A 335 1.16 26.14 15.89
N SER A 336 2.05 27.12 16.11
CA SER A 336 2.71 27.36 17.41
C SER A 336 1.80 27.95 18.46
#